data_AF-A0A9P1I903-F1
#
_entry.id   AF-A0A9P1I903-F1
#
_cell.length_a   1.000
_cell.length_b   1.000
_cell.length_c   1.000
_cell.angle_alpha   90.00
_cell.angle_beta   90.00
_cell.angle_gamma   90.00
#
_symmetry.space_group_name_H-M   'P 1'
#
loop_
_entity.id
_entity.type
_entity.pdbx_description
1 polymer ?
#
loop_
_entity_poly.entity_id
_entity_poly.type
_entity_poly.pdbx_seq_one_letter_code
_entity_poly.pdbx_strand_id
1 'polypeptide(L)'
;MQIQLIPNENGVKEWMAIELHGTITPQNGEFDEKTLGTICWCGKSVFMIIGNQTLEGKITKIDRPLLVLHKSQNPEDVMIPDEKIARVEAIVRQKLIFKIRPRPLVISATSVPVQ
;
A
#
# COMPACT_ATOMS: atom_id res chain seq x y z
N MET A 1 15.96 -17.71 18.21
CA MET A 1 15.49 -17.60 16.82
C MET A 1 16.20 -16.41 16.18
N GLN A 2 17.18 -16.68 15.33
CA GLN A 2 17.96 -15.66 14.62
C GLN A 2 17.48 -15.67 13.17
N ILE A 3 17.06 -14.52 12.64
CA ILE A 3 16.68 -14.35 11.23
C ILE A 3 17.82 -13.59 10.57
N GLN A 4 18.41 -14.18 9.54
CA GLN A 4 19.43 -13.48 8.76
C GLN A 4 18.74 -12.55 7.74
N LEU A 5 19.11 -11.27 7.79
CA LEU A 5 18.59 -10.24 6.88
C LEU A 5 19.60 -10.00 5.76
N ILE A 6 19.19 -10.27 4.53
CA ILE A 6 20.03 -10.04 3.35
C ILE A 6 19.51 -8.81 2.62
N PRO A 7 20.32 -7.77 2.39
CA PRO A 7 19.89 -6.61 1.60
C PRO A 7 19.64 -7.01 0.14
N ASN A 8 18.65 -6.39 -0.50
CA ASN A 8 18.44 -6.56 -1.93
C ASN A 8 19.65 -6.02 -2.73
N GLU A 9 20.08 -6.75 -3.75
CA GLU A 9 21.16 -6.38 -4.67
C GLU A 9 20.99 -4.98 -5.29
N ASN A 10 19.75 -4.54 -5.48
CA ASN A 10 19.41 -3.22 -6.03
C ASN A 10 19.35 -2.10 -4.97
N GLY A 11 19.78 -2.39 -3.73
CA GLY A 11 19.60 -1.52 -2.58
C GLY A 11 18.19 -1.58 -1.99
N VAL A 12 18.02 -0.99 -0.81
CA VAL A 12 16.74 -0.98 -0.09
C VAL A 12 15.92 0.24 -0.51
N LYS A 13 14.76 -0.01 -1.13
CA LYS A 13 13.88 1.06 -1.63
C LYS A 13 13.08 1.70 -0.49
N GLU A 14 12.59 2.91 -0.71
CA GLU A 14 11.58 3.52 0.16
C GLU A 14 10.18 3.25 -0.42
N TRP A 15 9.34 2.59 0.38
CA TRP A 15 7.94 2.33 0.05
C TRP A 15 7.01 3.17 0.93
N MET A 16 5.78 3.36 0.48
CA MET A 16 4.73 4.01 1.25
C MET A 16 3.60 3.01 1.53
N ALA A 17 3.17 2.91 2.78
CA ALA A 17 2.02 2.08 3.13
C ALA A 17 0.70 2.83 2.89
N ILE A 18 -0.36 2.06 2.63
CA ILE A 18 -1.74 2.55 2.63
C ILE A 18 -2.47 1.89 3.80
N GLU A 19 -3.02 2.70 4.69
CA GLU A 19 -3.81 2.27 5.84
C GLU A 19 -5.27 2.69 5.67
N LEU A 20 -6.16 1.72 5.72
CA LEU A 20 -7.60 1.89 5.58
C LEU A 20 -8.29 1.45 6.87
N HIS A 21 -9.22 2.25 7.37
CA HIS A 21 -10.04 1.86 8.52
C HIS A 21 -11.30 1.12 8.05
N GLY A 22 -11.21 -0.21 8.05
CA GLY A 22 -12.28 -1.10 7.60
C GLY A 22 -11.73 -2.24 6.73
N THR A 23 -12.62 -2.91 6.01
CA THR A 23 -12.27 -4.01 5.11
C THR A 23 -12.62 -3.64 3.68
N ILE A 24 -11.75 -3.95 2.73
CA ILE A 24 -12.08 -3.93 1.31
C ILE A 24 -12.47 -5.34 0.90
N THR A 25 -13.60 -5.47 0.22
CA THR A 25 -14.05 -6.72 -0.40
C THR A 25 -14.15 -6.55 -1.92
N PRO A 26 -13.65 -7.52 -2.70
CA PRO A 26 -13.85 -7.50 -4.14
C PRO A 26 -15.33 -7.75 -4.45
N GLN A 27 -15.83 -7.17 -5.54
CA GLN A 27 -17.22 -7.42 -5.95
C GLN A 27 -17.43 -8.88 -6.38
N ASN A 28 -16.45 -9.44 -7.10
CA ASN A 28 -16.45 -10.82 -7.59
C ASN A 28 -15.03 -11.40 -7.48
N GLY A 29 -14.88 -12.63 -6.97
CA GLY A 29 -13.61 -13.36 -6.93
C GLY A 29 -12.55 -12.71 -6.04
N GLU A 30 -11.29 -12.74 -6.47
CA GLU A 30 -10.13 -12.20 -5.74
C GLU A 30 -9.71 -10.82 -6.27
N PHE A 31 -8.77 -10.16 -5.60
CA PHE A 31 -8.22 -8.85 -6.03
C PHE A 31 -7.15 -8.95 -7.12
N ASP A 32 -6.67 -10.17 -7.41
CA ASP A 32 -5.55 -10.39 -8.31
C ASP A 32 -5.82 -9.77 -9.69
N GLU A 33 -4.80 -9.05 -10.17
CA GLU A 33 -4.79 -8.29 -11.44
C GLU A 33 -5.90 -7.23 -11.58
N LYS A 34 -6.64 -6.91 -10.51
CA LYS A 34 -7.70 -5.89 -10.53
C LYS A 34 -7.20 -4.54 -10.04
N THR A 35 -7.69 -3.49 -10.70
CA THR A 35 -7.54 -2.13 -10.20
C THR A 35 -8.49 -1.93 -9.03
N LEU A 36 -7.93 -1.71 -7.83
CA LEU A 36 -8.71 -1.41 -6.64
C LEU A 36 -9.40 -0.04 -6.72
N GLY A 37 -8.71 0.96 -7.27
CA GLY A 37 -9.18 2.34 -7.31
C GLY A 37 -8.10 3.33 -7.73
N THR A 38 -8.42 4.61 -7.62
CA THR A 38 -7.56 5.73 -8.02
C THR A 38 -7.19 6.59 -6.83
N ILE A 39 -5.93 7.03 -6.74
CA ILE A 39 -5.47 8.01 -5.76
C ILE A 39 -5.25 9.36 -6.45
N CYS A 40 -5.80 10.42 -5.85
CA CYS A 40 -5.68 11.80 -6.32
C CYS A 40 -5.14 12.69 -5.21
N TRP A 41 -4.19 13.57 -5.55
CA TRP A 41 -3.70 14.60 -4.64
C TRP A 41 -4.41 15.92 -4.89
N CYS A 42 -4.87 16.56 -3.81
CA CYS A 42 -5.46 17.90 -3.86
C CYS A 42 -4.84 18.73 -2.73
N GLY A 43 -3.76 19.45 -3.05
CA GLY A 43 -2.96 20.17 -2.07
C GLY A 43 -2.38 19.23 -1.00
N LYS A 44 -2.80 19.41 0.25
CA LYS A 44 -2.36 18.58 1.40
C LYS A 44 -3.24 17.35 1.63
N SER A 45 -4.40 17.28 1.00
CA SER A 45 -5.33 16.17 1.14
C SER A 45 -5.11 15.14 0.03
N VAL A 46 -5.32 13.88 0.38
CA VAL A 46 -5.27 12.76 -0.56
C VAL A 46 -6.65 12.14 -0.61
N PHE A 47 -7.16 11.93 -1.82
CA PHE A 47 -8.44 11.27 -2.05
C PHE A 47 -8.19 9.92 -2.72
N MET A 48 -8.91 8.90 -2.27
CA MET A 48 -8.92 7.59 -2.89
C MET A 48 -10.34 7.28 -3.34
N ILE A 49 -10.50 6.92 -4.60
CA ILE A 49 -11.79 6.56 -5.21
C ILE A 49 -11.78 5.05 -5.41
N ILE A 50 -12.67 4.34 -4.70
CA ILE A 50 -12.87 2.89 -4.82
C ILE A 50 -14.34 2.66 -5.12
N GLY A 51 -14.66 2.10 -6.28
CA GLY A 51 -16.03 1.92 -6.74
C GLY A 51 -16.80 3.24 -6.75
N ASN A 52 -17.93 3.29 -6.03
CA ASN A 52 -18.75 4.50 -5.89
C ASN A 52 -18.46 5.30 -4.61
N GLN A 53 -17.34 5.04 -3.95
CA GLN A 53 -16.95 5.69 -2.71
C GLN A 53 -15.70 6.56 -2.88
N THR A 54 -15.67 7.68 -2.18
CA THR A 54 -14.53 8.56 -2.02
C THR A 54 -14.07 8.51 -0.57
N LEU A 55 -12.79 8.21 -0.37
CA LEU A 55 -12.12 8.21 0.92
C LEU A 55 -11.19 9.41 0.97
N GLU A 56 -11.28 10.18 2.04
CA GLU A 56 -10.36 11.29 2.30
C GLU A 56 -9.30 10.85 3.31
N GLY A 57 -8.05 11.16 2.98
CA GLY A 57 -6.89 10.76 3.74
C GLY A 57 -5.79 11.81 3.72
N LYS A 58 -4.70 11.46 4.39
CA LYS A 58 -3.52 12.31 4.53
C LYS A 58 -2.25 11.47 4.59
N ILE A 59 -1.12 12.06 4.27
CA ILE A 59 0.19 11.46 4.51
C ILE A 59 0.57 11.66 5.99
N THR A 60 1.04 10.62 6.66
CA THR A 60 1.54 10.67 8.04
C THR A 60 2.87 9.92 8.13
N LYS A 61 3.83 10.46 8.91
CA LYS A 61 5.08 9.76 9.24
C LYS A 61 4.81 8.59 10.19
N ILE A 62 5.59 7.53 10.08
CA ILE A 62 5.53 6.40 11.00
C ILE A 62 6.65 6.56 12.03
N ASP A 63 6.30 6.63 13.32
CA ASP A 63 7.27 6.84 14.41
C ASP A 63 8.31 5.71 14.49
N ARG A 64 7.89 4.49 14.11
CA ARG A 64 8.75 3.31 14.01
C ARG A 64 8.70 2.78 12.57
N PRO A 65 9.69 3.13 11.72
CA PRO A 65 9.72 2.67 10.34
C PRO A 65 9.59 1.15 10.24
N LEU A 66 8.87 0.68 9.23
CA LEU A 66 8.64 -0.75 9.01
C LEU A 66 9.61 -1.29 7.98
N LEU A 67 10.12 -2.49 8.22
CA LEU A 67 10.94 -3.21 7.26
C LEU A 67 10.06 -4.16 6.44
N VAL A 68 10.14 -4.07 5.12
CA VAL A 68 9.47 -5.02 4.23
C VAL A 68 10.41 -6.18 3.98
N LEU A 69 9.96 -7.36 4.37
CA LEU A 69 10.72 -8.59 4.29
C LEU A 69 10.07 -9.55 3.30
N HIS A 70 10.85 -10.04 2.34
CA HIS A 70 10.49 -11.18 1.52
C HIS A 70 11.09 -12.44 2.17
N LYS A 71 10.25 -13.37 2.59
CA LYS A 71 10.71 -14.64 3.16
C LYS A 71 11.20 -15.51 2.00
N SER A 72 12.46 -15.97 2.05
CA SER A 72 12.89 -17.00 1.10
C SER A 72 12.12 -18.28 1.41
N GLN A 73 11.44 -18.82 0.39
CA GLN A 73 10.77 -20.12 0.45
C GLN A 73 11.59 -21.20 -0.27
N ASN A 74 12.72 -20.84 -0.88
CA ASN A 74 13.53 -21.79 -1.62
C ASN A 74 14.38 -22.62 -0.65
N PRO A 75 14.22 -23.96 -0.64
CA PRO A 75 15.04 -24.84 0.19
C PRO A 75 16.54 -24.74 -0.14
N GLU A 76 16.87 -24.35 -1.38
CA GLU A 76 18.25 -24.25 -1.87
C GLU A 76 19.00 -23.02 -1.34
N ASP A 77 18.30 -21.96 -0.91
CA ASP A 77 18.93 -20.77 -0.32
C ASP A 77 19.40 -21.02 1.13
N VAL A 78 18.91 -22.09 1.75
CA VAL A 78 19.15 -22.43 3.15
C VAL A 78 20.32 -23.41 3.23
N MET A 79 21.54 -22.87 3.25
CA MET A 79 22.79 -23.66 3.43
C MET A 79 22.86 -24.39 4.78
N ILE A 80 22.11 -23.95 5.79
CA ILE A 80 22.12 -24.51 7.15
C ILE A 80 20.69 -24.89 7.56
N PRO A 81 20.40 -26.17 7.85
CA PRO A 81 19.10 -26.58 8.38
C PRO A 81 18.83 -25.80 9.67
N ASP A 82 17.69 -25.09 9.72
CA ASP A 82 17.22 -24.17 10.79
C ASP A 82 17.50 -22.67 10.64
N GLU A 83 18.26 -22.22 9.64
CA GLU A 83 18.40 -20.77 9.39
C GLU A 83 17.27 -20.23 8.50
N LYS A 84 16.50 -19.28 9.04
CA LYS A 84 15.48 -18.55 8.28
C LYS A 84 16.11 -17.30 7.67
N ILE A 85 16.16 -17.27 6.34
CA ILE A 85 16.65 -16.13 5.57
C ILE A 85 15.47 -15.26 5.12
N ALA A 86 15.60 -13.95 5.29
CA ALA A 86 14.66 -12.97 4.76
C ALA A 86 15.40 -11.88 3.99
N ARG A 87 14.95 -11.60 2.76
CA ARG A 87 15.47 -10.50 1.94
C ARG A 87 14.78 -9.21 2.32
N VAL A 88 15.56 -8.16 2.53
CA VAL A 88 15.05 -6.81 2.81
C VAL A 88 14.72 -6.13 1.49
N GLU A 89 13.43 -5.86 1.25
CA GLU A 89 12.96 -5.23 0.01
C GLU A 89 12.87 -3.72 0.13
N ALA A 90 12.36 -3.23 1.25
CA ALA A 90 12.08 -1.82 1.44
C ALA A 90 12.00 -1.39 2.90
N ILE A 91 12.09 -0.09 3.12
CA ILE A 91 11.75 0.57 4.37
C ILE A 91 10.52 1.45 4.14
N VAL A 92 9.55 1.39 5.04
CA VAL A 92 8.36 2.24 5.03
C VAL A 92 8.48 3.26 6.16
N ARG A 93 8.61 4.54 5.80
CA ARG A 93 8.71 5.66 6.76
C ARG A 93 7.45 6.51 6.83
N GLN A 94 6.58 6.38 5.83
CA GLN A 94 5.35 7.16 5.69
C GLN A 94 4.19 6.27 5.26
N LYS A 95 2.97 6.70 5.61
CA LYS A 95 1.75 6.05 5.18
C LYS A 95 0.69 7.06 4.74
N LEU A 96 -0.11 6.66 3.75
CA LEU A 96 -1.41 7.26 3.47
C LEU A 96 -2.44 6.66 4.42
N ILE A 97 -3.16 7.51 5.14
CA ILE A 97 -4.13 7.07 6.14
C ILE A 97 -5.53 7.56 5.78
N PHE A 98 -6.46 6.63 5.59
CA PHE A 98 -7.87 6.89 5.30
C PHE A 98 -8.71 6.41 6.48
N LYS A 99 -8.92 7.30 7.45
CA LYS A 99 -9.65 7.02 8.71
C LYS A 99 -11.09 7.52 8.72
N ILE A 100 -11.43 8.40 7.79
CA ILE A 100 -12.75 9.01 7.69
C ILE A 100 -13.69 8.02 6.97
N ARG A 101 -14.96 7.95 7.41
CA ARG A 101 -15.98 7.11 6.76
C ARG A 101 -16.07 7.46 5.27
N PRO A 102 -16.07 6.45 4.37
CA PRO A 102 -16.23 6.69 2.94
C PRO A 102 -17.51 7.47 2.63
N ARG A 103 -17.40 8.40 1.68
CA ARG A 103 -18.52 9.22 1.18
C ARG A 103 -18.93 8.73 -0.20
N PRO A 104 -20.23 8.76 -0.57
CA PRO A 104 -20.63 8.54 -1.95
C PRO A 104 -19.89 9.48 -2.90
N LEU A 105 -19.43 8.94 -4.05
CA LEU A 105 -18.83 9.74 -5.11
C LEU A 105 -19.90 10.67 -5.71
N VAL A 106 -19.65 11.98 -5.64
CA VAL A 106 -20.50 12.99 -6.26
C VAL A 106 -19.86 13.43 -7.57
N ILE A 107 -20.55 13.17 -8.68
CA ILE A 107 -20.13 13.60 -10.01
C ILE A 107 -20.96 14.84 -10.37
N SER A 108 -20.33 16.02 -10.33
CA SER A 108 -20.95 17.24 -10.86
C SER A 108 -20.60 17.38 -12.34
N ALA A 109 -21.55 17.14 -13.23
CA ALA A 109 -21.40 17.45 -14.63
C ALA A 109 -21.40 18.98 -14.81
N THR A 110 -20.22 19.58 -14.95
CA THR A 110 -20.13 20.95 -15.46
C THR A 110 -20.25 20.85 -16.97
N SER A 111 -21.39 21.25 -17.53
CA SER A 111 -21.53 21.40 -18.97
C SER A 111 -20.50 22.44 -19.43
N VAL A 112 -19.45 22.00 -20.13
CA VAL A 112 -18.57 22.92 -20.85
C VAL A 112 -19.43 23.54 -21.95
N PRO A 113 -19.66 24.87 -21.96
CA PRO A 113 -20.35 25.49 -23.07
C PRO A 113 -19.52 25.26 -24.33
N VAL A 114 -20.14 24.66 -25.35
CA VAL A 114 -19.56 24.59 -26.69
C VAL A 114 -19.53 26.04 -27.20
N GLN A 115 -18.33 26.57 -27.45
CA GLN A 115 -18.13 27.82 -28.19
C GLN A 115 -18.28 27.56 -29.69
#